data_AF-A0A4Y2EDI5-F1
#
_entry.id   AF-A0A4Y2EDI5-F1
#
_cell.length_a   1.000
_cell.length_b   1.000
_cell.length_c   1.000
_cell.angle_alpha   90.00
_cell.angle_beta   90.00
_cell.angle_gamma   90.00
#
_symmetry.space_group_name_H-M   'P 1'
#
loop_
_entity.id
_entity.type
_entity.pdbx_description
1 polymer ?
#
loop_
_entity_poly.entity_id
_entity_poly.type
_entity_poly.pdbx_seq_one_letter_code
_entity_poly.pdbx_strand_id
1 'polypeptide(L)'
;MGEQAEDIFSPFGFSGTEQNDFDIVLKKFNDHFVVKKNTIFERAQFNKRVHLDGESVNTFIIALYTLSEHCEYDVLHDELIRDRIVVGIRDKNLSEKLQLEADLTLTKVIERVQLSEVVKEQQEKLIKKDSASVNAISPNKPAKFLKQKPS
;
A
#
# COMPACT_ATOMS: atom_id res chain seq x y z
N MET A 1 5.39 1.72 -46.34
CA MET A 1 5.11 0.82 -45.21
C MET A 1 6.31 -0.11 -45.06
N GLY A 2 6.66 -0.52 -43.84
CA GLY A 2 7.78 -1.44 -43.61
C GLY A 2 7.46 -2.86 -44.11
N GLU A 3 8.48 -3.67 -44.36
CA GLU A 3 8.35 -5.04 -44.90
C GLU A 3 7.39 -5.92 -44.10
N GLN A 4 7.36 -5.75 -42.77
CA GLN A 4 6.49 -6.52 -41.86
C GLN A 4 5.03 -6.01 -41.77
N ALA A 5 4.73 -4.84 -42.33
CA ALA A 5 3.40 -4.26 -42.24
C ALA A 5 2.40 -4.96 -43.18
N GLU A 6 2.85 -5.39 -44.36
CA GLU A 6 2.04 -6.14 -45.34
C GLU A 6 1.62 -7.53 -44.77
N ASP A 7 2.53 -8.19 -44.05
CA ASP A 7 2.28 -9.49 -43.39
C ASP A 7 1.19 -9.42 -42.31
N ILE A 8 0.99 -8.25 -41.71
CA ILE A 8 0.01 -8.00 -40.64
C ILE A 8 -1.28 -7.41 -41.22
N PHE A 9 -1.18 -6.65 -42.30
CA PHE A 9 -2.32 -6.07 -43.00
C PHE A 9 -3.19 -7.14 -43.70
N SER A 10 -2.56 -8.12 -44.35
CA SER A 10 -3.24 -9.16 -45.12
C SER A 10 -4.20 -10.06 -44.30
N PRO A 11 -3.84 -10.52 -43.08
CA PRO A 11 -4.74 -11.28 -42.20
C PRO A 11 -5.98 -10.52 -41.68
N PHE A 12 -6.02 -9.19 -41.76
CA PHE A 12 -7.14 -8.41 -41.20
C PHE A 12 -8.45 -8.50 -41.99
N GLY A 13 -8.42 -9.10 -43.19
CA GLY A 13 -9.62 -9.43 -43.96
C GLY A 13 -10.54 -8.24 -44.17
N PHE A 14 -9.98 -7.09 -44.58
CA PHE A 14 -10.78 -5.90 -44.89
C PHE A 14 -11.78 -6.19 -46.01
N SER A 15 -13.04 -5.79 -45.85
CA SER A 15 -13.94 -5.67 -46.99
C SER A 15 -13.51 -4.48 -47.87
N GLY A 16 -13.85 -4.49 -49.16
CA GLY A 16 -13.33 -3.51 -50.13
C GLY A 16 -13.57 -2.04 -49.79
N THR A 17 -14.57 -1.73 -48.95
CA THR A 17 -14.83 -0.37 -48.43
C THR A 17 -14.08 -0.05 -47.15
N GLU A 18 -13.80 -1.04 -46.30
CA GLU A 18 -13.11 -0.86 -45.02
C GLU A 18 -11.60 -0.63 -45.19
N GLN A 19 -11.01 -1.13 -46.28
CA GLN A 19 -9.58 -0.95 -46.57
C GLN A 19 -9.22 0.51 -46.87
N ASN A 20 -10.18 1.30 -47.33
CA ASN A 20 -10.01 2.71 -47.70
C ASN A 20 -10.41 3.67 -46.57
N ASP A 21 -10.95 3.14 -45.47
CA ASP A 21 -11.29 3.91 -44.30
C ASP A 21 -10.11 3.90 -43.32
N PHE A 22 -9.44 5.05 -43.23
CA PHE A 22 -8.26 5.22 -42.39
C PHE A 22 -8.55 4.93 -40.92
N ASP A 23 -9.73 5.29 -40.41
CA ASP A 23 -10.09 5.09 -39.00
C ASP A 23 -10.29 3.60 -38.69
N ILE A 24 -10.90 2.86 -39.62
CA ILE A 24 -11.09 1.40 -39.50
C ILE A 24 -9.75 0.66 -39.56
N VAL A 25 -8.88 1.04 -40.49
CA VAL A 25 -7.54 0.45 -40.61
C VAL A 25 -6.73 0.75 -39.35
N LEU A 26 -6.67 2.00 -38.90
CA LEU A 26 -5.93 2.40 -37.70
C LEU A 26 -6.44 1.68 -36.45
N LYS A 27 -7.76 1.50 -36.32
CA LYS A 27 -8.35 0.74 -35.21
C LYS A 27 -7.92 -0.72 -35.22
N LYS A 28 -7.98 -1.43 -36.35
CA LYS A 28 -7.54 -2.85 -36.41
C LYS A 28 -6.05 -3.02 -36.12
N PHE A 29 -5.22 -2.08 -36.59
CA PHE A 29 -3.81 -2.05 -36.25
C PHE A 29 -3.61 -1.83 -34.75
N ASN A 30 -4.31 -0.86 -34.15
CA ASN A 30 -4.27 -0.67 -32.71
C ASN A 30 -4.74 -1.93 -31.96
N ASP A 31 -5.85 -2.55 -32.34
CA ASP A 31 -6.34 -3.77 -31.69
C ASP A 31 -5.37 -4.96 -31.80
N HIS A 32 -4.56 -5.02 -32.87
CA HIS A 32 -3.57 -6.07 -33.08
C HIS A 32 -2.26 -5.84 -32.31
N PHE A 33 -1.79 -4.59 -32.25
CA PHE A 33 -0.50 -4.24 -31.64
C PHE A 33 -0.61 -3.75 -30.20
N VAL A 34 -1.79 -3.30 -29.78
CA VAL A 34 -2.07 -3.12 -28.35
C VAL A 34 -2.05 -4.52 -27.77
N VAL A 35 -0.94 -4.85 -27.11
CA VAL A 35 -0.95 -5.86 -26.07
C VAL A 35 -2.10 -5.47 -25.17
N LYS A 36 -3.22 -6.20 -25.25
CA LYS A 36 -4.38 -5.96 -24.39
C LYS A 36 -3.81 -5.89 -22.98
N LYS A 37 -3.80 -4.69 -22.41
CA LYS A 37 -3.35 -4.46 -21.04
C LYS A 37 -4.10 -5.49 -20.21
N ASN A 38 -3.36 -6.39 -19.58
CA ASN A 38 -3.99 -7.49 -18.87
C ASN A 38 -4.52 -6.93 -17.56
N THR A 39 -5.64 -6.22 -17.62
CA THR A 39 -6.27 -5.57 -16.48
C THR A 39 -6.52 -6.57 -15.34
N ILE A 40 -6.78 -7.85 -15.68
CA ILE A 40 -6.90 -8.91 -14.68
C ILE A 40 -5.58 -9.18 -13.95
N PHE A 41 -4.46 -9.20 -14.66
CA PHE A 41 -3.14 -9.30 -14.04
C PHE A 41 -2.84 -8.10 -13.14
N GLU A 42 -3.10 -6.87 -13.61
CA GLU A 42 -2.88 -5.66 -12.81
C GLU A 42 -3.73 -5.64 -11.54
N ARG A 43 -5.02 -5.97 -11.65
CA ARG A 43 -5.93 -6.12 -10.51
C ARG A 43 -5.47 -7.22 -9.57
N ALA A 44 -4.88 -8.31 -10.07
CA ALA A 44 -4.32 -9.36 -9.23
C ALA A 44 -3.07 -8.87 -8.46
N GLN A 45 -2.20 -8.06 -9.09
CA GLN A 45 -1.06 -7.44 -8.41
C GLN A 45 -1.53 -6.50 -7.30
N PHE A 46 -2.48 -5.61 -7.62
CA PHE A 46 -3.11 -4.70 -6.64
C PHE A 46 -3.72 -5.47 -5.48
N ASN A 47 -4.52 -6.50 -5.74
CA ASN A 47 -5.23 -7.24 -4.69
C ASN A 47 -4.32 -8.14 -3.83
N LYS A 48 -3.16 -8.54 -4.35
CA LYS A 48 -2.12 -9.26 -3.58
C LYS A 48 -1.24 -8.32 -2.74
N ARG A 49 -1.31 -7.01 -2.98
CA ARG A 49 -0.45 -6.05 -2.28
C ARG A 49 -0.83 -5.96 -0.80
N VAL A 50 0.16 -6.23 0.05
CA VAL A 50 0.07 -6.14 1.52
C VAL A 50 1.27 -5.35 2.04
N HIS A 51 1.10 -4.65 3.17
CA HIS A 51 2.15 -3.88 3.82
C HIS A 51 3.29 -4.79 4.30
N LEU A 52 4.46 -4.69 3.65
CA LEU A 52 5.59 -5.61 3.84
C LEU A 52 6.33 -5.36 5.15
N ASP A 53 7.07 -6.32 5.69
CA ASP A 53 7.87 -6.08 6.89
C ASP A 53 8.98 -5.03 6.63
N GLY A 54 9.21 -4.15 7.61
CA GLY A 54 10.16 -3.03 7.48
C GLY A 54 9.76 -1.90 6.51
N GLU A 55 8.67 -2.07 5.77
CA GLU A 55 8.12 -1.02 4.89
C GLU A 55 7.37 0.04 5.71
N SER A 56 7.50 1.32 5.33
CA SER A 56 6.70 2.41 5.91
C SER A 56 5.29 2.42 5.33
N VAL A 57 4.32 2.88 6.13
CA VAL A 57 2.92 2.98 5.69
C VAL A 57 2.78 3.85 4.44
N ASN A 58 3.55 4.93 4.33
CA ASN A 58 3.51 5.81 3.16
C ASN A 58 3.96 5.10 1.87
N THR A 59 5.03 4.30 1.93
CA THR A 59 5.50 3.52 0.77
C THR A 59 4.45 2.49 0.33
N PHE A 60 3.77 1.86 1.29
CA PHE A 60 2.66 0.96 1.01
C PHE A 60 1.51 1.67 0.28
N ILE A 61 1.10 2.84 0.76
CA ILE A 61 0.03 3.64 0.14
C ILE A 61 0.42 4.06 -1.27
N ILE A 62 1.63 4.58 -1.48
CA ILE A 62 2.14 4.98 -2.81
C ILE A 62 2.08 3.80 -3.78
N ALA A 63 2.53 2.62 -3.35
CA ALA A 63 2.49 1.43 -4.20
C ALA A 63 1.06 1.03 -4.59
N LEU A 64 0.06 1.23 -3.72
CA LEU A 64 -1.33 0.98 -4.05
C LEU A 64 -1.85 1.95 -5.12
N TYR A 65 -1.52 3.24 -5.01
CA TYR A 65 -1.85 4.24 -6.05
C TYR A 65 -1.18 3.89 -7.38
N THR A 66 0.10 3.53 -7.38
CA THR A 66 0.80 3.15 -8.62
C THR A 66 0.19 1.91 -9.27
N LEU A 67 -0.21 0.90 -8.49
CA LEU A 67 -0.85 -0.30 -9.03
C LEU A 67 -2.26 -0.02 -9.55
N SER A 68 -3.02 0.89 -8.92
CA SER A 68 -4.39 1.20 -9.31
C SER A 68 -4.49 1.97 -10.63
N GLU A 69 -3.45 2.73 -11.02
CA GLU A 69 -3.36 3.42 -12.34
C GLU A 69 -3.54 2.46 -13.51
N HIS A 70 -3.18 1.19 -13.32
CA HIS A 70 -3.28 0.18 -14.35
C HIS A 70 -4.51 -0.74 -14.23
N CYS A 71 -5.35 -0.54 -13.22
CA CYS A 71 -6.46 -1.44 -12.91
C CYS A 71 -7.81 -1.09 -13.56
N GLU A 72 -7.95 0.08 -14.17
CA GLU A 72 -9.22 0.53 -14.80
C GLU A 72 -10.39 0.43 -13.81
N TYR A 73 -10.23 1.03 -12.64
CA TYR A 73 -11.24 1.02 -11.57
C TYR A 73 -12.26 2.16 -11.69
N ASP A 74 -12.01 3.14 -12.55
CA ASP A 74 -12.90 4.26 -12.83
C ASP A 74 -13.38 4.94 -11.52
N VAL A 75 -14.69 5.07 -11.35
CA VAL A 75 -15.33 5.70 -10.19
C VAL A 75 -15.06 4.98 -8.86
N LEU A 76 -14.65 3.70 -8.90
CA LEU A 76 -14.35 2.90 -7.72
C LEU A 76 -12.88 3.00 -7.28
N HIS A 77 -12.07 3.79 -7.98
CA HIS A 77 -10.63 3.89 -7.72
C HIS A 77 -10.32 4.14 -6.24
N ASP A 78 -10.95 5.15 -5.64
CA ASP A 78 -10.67 5.54 -4.25
C ASP A 78 -11.22 4.55 -3.23
N GLU A 79 -12.39 3.96 -3.52
CA GLU A 79 -13.00 2.94 -2.67
C GLU A 79 -12.14 1.67 -2.61
N LEU A 80 -11.61 1.24 -3.75
CA LEU A 80 -10.78 0.04 -3.81
C LEU A 80 -9.42 0.25 -3.17
N ILE A 81 -8.81 1.44 -3.29
CA ILE A 81 -7.59 1.77 -2.52
C ILE A 81 -7.88 1.77 -1.03
N ARG A 82 -8.98 2.40 -0.58
CA ARG A 82 -9.40 2.40 0.83
C ARG A 82 -9.52 0.98 1.35
N ASP A 83 -10.29 0.14 0.67
CA ASP A 83 -10.55 -1.25 1.08
C ASP A 83 -9.25 -2.06 1.10
N ARG A 84 -8.37 -1.82 0.13
CA ARG A 84 -7.08 -2.50 0.05
C ARG A 84 -6.14 -2.08 1.16
N ILE A 85 -6.14 -0.80 1.58
CA ILE A 85 -5.43 -0.33 2.77
C ILE A 85 -5.98 -1.04 4.00
N VAL A 86 -7.29 -0.99 4.25
CA VAL A 86 -7.94 -1.57 5.45
C VAL A 86 -7.53 -3.03 5.65
N VAL A 87 -7.61 -3.86 4.61
CA VAL A 87 -7.31 -5.30 4.73
C VAL A 87 -5.81 -5.59 4.57
N GLY A 88 -5.07 -4.74 3.83
CA GLY A 88 -3.66 -4.94 3.49
C GLY A 88 -2.65 -4.44 4.53
N ILE A 89 -3.05 -3.61 5.50
CA ILE A 89 -2.13 -3.17 6.57
C ILE A 89 -1.69 -4.31 7.50
N ARG A 90 -0.50 -4.15 8.06
CA ARG A 90 0.12 -5.11 8.97
C ARG A 90 -0.54 -5.12 10.35
N ASP A 91 -0.92 -3.94 10.84
CA ASP A 91 -1.61 -3.81 12.13
C ASP A 91 -3.05 -4.31 12.06
N LYS A 92 -3.26 -5.55 12.53
CA LYS A 92 -4.57 -6.19 12.53
C LYS A 92 -5.56 -5.55 13.50
N ASN A 93 -5.08 -4.99 14.62
CA ASN A 93 -5.96 -4.27 15.55
C ASN A 93 -6.44 -2.96 14.96
N LEU A 94 -5.58 -2.24 14.23
CA LEU A 94 -6.00 -1.05 13.49
C LEU A 94 -6.95 -1.41 12.35
N SER A 95 -6.67 -2.49 11.61
CA SER A 95 -7.55 -2.98 10.54
C SER A 95 -8.97 -3.24 11.05
N GLU A 96 -9.11 -3.93 12.19
CA GLU A 96 -10.39 -4.18 12.83
C GLU A 96 -11.10 -2.88 13.22
N LYS A 97 -10.39 -1.93 13.83
CA LYS A 97 -10.95 -0.62 14.20
C LYS A 97 -11.44 0.18 12.99
N LEU A 98 -10.73 0.11 11.88
CA LEU A 98 -11.13 0.79 10.64
C LEU A 98 -12.41 0.16 10.06
N GLN A 99 -12.56 -1.16 10.12
CA GLN A 99 -13.77 -1.87 9.65
C GLN A 99 -15.03 -1.52 10.46
N LEU A 100 -14.87 -1.06 11.70
CA LEU A 100 -15.98 -0.62 12.55
C LEU A 100 -16.49 0.80 12.23
N GLU A 101 -15.78 1.56 11.40
CA GLU A 101 -16.19 2.92 11.02
C GLU A 101 -17.12 2.89 9.80
N ALA A 102 -18.39 3.24 10.01
CA ALA A 102 -19.42 3.18 8.97
C ALA A 102 -19.21 4.19 7.82
N ASP A 103 -18.60 5.34 8.12
CA ASP A 103 -18.36 6.44 7.17
C ASP A 103 -16.86 6.59 6.84
N LEU A 104 -16.16 5.46 6.74
CA LEU A 104 -14.74 5.44 6.42
C LEU A 104 -14.49 5.89 4.97
N THR A 105 -13.72 6.96 4.82
CA THR A 105 -13.26 7.50 3.53
C THR A 105 -11.78 7.18 3.31
N LEU A 106 -11.31 7.28 2.06
CA LEU A 106 -9.89 7.11 1.73
C LEU A 106 -9.00 8.09 2.49
N THR A 107 -9.40 9.37 2.56
CA THR A 107 -8.64 10.38 3.32
C THR A 107 -8.51 10.00 4.80
N LYS A 108 -9.62 9.63 5.44
CA LYS A 108 -9.62 9.21 6.85
C LYS A 108 -8.76 7.98 7.08
N VAL A 109 -8.80 6.99 6.17
CA VAL A 109 -7.98 5.77 6.34
C VAL A 109 -6.50 6.12 6.28
N ILE A 110 -6.07 6.95 5.31
CA ILE A 110 -4.68 7.39 5.13
C ILE A 110 -4.18 8.12 6.38
N GLU A 111 -4.93 9.11 6.87
CA GLU A 111 -4.57 9.87 8.07
C GLU A 111 -4.40 8.95 9.28
N ARG A 112 -5.33 8.01 9.49
CA ARG A 112 -5.29 7.11 10.65
C ARG A 112 -4.12 6.13 10.60
N VAL A 113 -3.82 5.55 9.43
CA VAL A 113 -2.71 4.60 9.32
C VAL A 113 -1.35 5.30 9.50
N GLN A 114 -1.19 6.51 8.96
CA GLN A 114 0.01 7.33 9.14
C GLN A 114 0.15 7.77 10.60
N LEU A 115 -0.92 8.28 11.22
CA LEU A 115 -0.89 8.69 12.62
C LEU A 115 -0.58 7.50 13.54
N SER A 116 -1.13 6.32 13.25
CA SER A 116 -0.83 5.12 14.03
C SER A 116 0.63 4.70 13.94
N GLU A 117 1.29 4.86 12.79
CA GLU A 117 2.73 4.59 12.64
C GLU A 117 3.53 5.55 13.53
N VAL A 118 3.27 6.85 13.43
CA VAL A 118 3.93 7.90 14.23
C VAL A 118 3.73 7.68 15.74
N VAL A 119 2.50 7.38 16.17
CA VAL A 119 2.20 7.16 17.59
C VAL A 119 2.95 5.96 18.12
N LYS A 120 3.06 4.86 17.36
CA LYS A 120 3.82 3.69 17.79
C LYS A 120 5.31 3.99 17.98
N GLU A 121 5.92 4.70 17.04
CA GLU A 121 7.31 5.14 17.17
C GLU A 121 7.52 6.02 18.41
N GLN A 122 6.56 6.92 18.70
CA GLN A 122 6.60 7.77 19.89
C GLN A 122 6.45 6.95 21.18
N GLN A 123 5.53 5.97 21.22
CA GLN A 123 5.33 5.09 22.38
C GLN A 123 6.57 4.23 22.66
N GLU A 124 7.23 3.70 21.63
CA GLU A 124 8.48 2.96 21.80
C GLU A 124 9.59 3.82 22.43
N LYS A 125 9.67 5.11 22.07
CA LYS A 125 10.62 6.06 22.68
C LYS A 125 10.31 6.31 24.15
N LEU A 126 9.03 6.39 24.53
CA LEU A 126 8.62 6.54 25.93
C LEU A 126 9.00 5.30 26.77
N ILE A 127 8.68 4.09 26.27
CA ILE A 127 9.01 2.83 26.97
C ILE A 127 10.52 2.65 27.18
N LYS A 128 11.33 3.01 26.17
CA LYS A 128 12.80 2.98 26.28
C LYS A 128 13.32 3.98 27.32
N LYS A 129 12.70 5.15 27.43
CA LYS A 129 13.07 6.17 28.44
C LYS A 129 12.75 5.70 29.86
N ASP A 130 11.59 5.07 30.06
CA ASP A 130 11.17 4.59 31.37
C ASP A 130 12.06 3.43 31.86
N SER A 131 12.36 2.46 30.99
CA SER A 131 13.23 1.33 31.34
C SER A 131 14.68 1.73 31.68
N ALA A 132 15.21 2.78 31.05
CA ALA A 132 16.50 3.36 31.43
C ALA A 132 16.49 4.00 32.83
N SER A 133 15.34 4.55 33.27
CA SER A 133 15.20 5.17 34.59
C SER A 133 15.09 4.15 35.73
N VAL A 134 14.55 2.94 35.49
CA VAL A 134 14.40 1.92 36.54
C VAL A 134 15.74 1.26 36.91
N ASN A 135 16.72 1.22 35.99
CA ASN A 135 18.03 0.63 36.23
C ASN A 135 19.01 1.52 37.04
N ALA A 136 18.57 2.71 37.49
CA ALA A 136 19.41 3.66 38.23
C ALA A 136 19.27 3.58 39.77
N ILE A 137 18.70 2.52 40.34
CA ILE A 137 18.63 2.33 41.79
C ILE A 137 19.97 1.73 42.28
N SER A 138 20.89 2.59 42.72
CA SER A 138 22.12 2.14 43.41
C SER A 138 21.79 1.37 44.69
N PRO A 139 22.48 0.25 45.01
CA PRO A 139 22.30 -0.41 46.28
C PRO A 139 22.82 0.50 47.40
N ASN A 140 21.90 1.06 48.18
CA ASN A 140 22.22 1.89 49.33
C ASN A 140 23.01 1.03 50.35
N LYS A 141 24.26 1.43 50.67
CA LYS A 141 25.10 0.73 51.65
C LYS A 141 24.40 0.72 53.02
N PRO A 142 24.38 -0.41 53.75
CA PRO A 142 23.81 -0.43 55.09
C PRO A 142 24.64 0.43 56.04
N ALA A 143 24.01 1.40 56.69
CA ALA A 143 24.61 2.21 57.73
C ALA A 143 24.99 1.33 58.94
N LYS A 144 26.27 1.36 59.34
CA LYS A 144 26.76 0.65 60.52
C LYS A 144 26.19 1.30 61.78
N PHE A 145 25.27 0.60 62.45
CA PHE A 145 24.83 0.94 63.81
C PHE A 145 25.98 0.72 64.80
N LEU A 146 26.52 1.82 65.33
CA LEU A 146 27.45 1.80 66.47
C LEU A 146 26.66 1.42 67.73
N LYS A 147 26.93 0.25 68.30
CA LYS A 147 26.41 -0.16 69.61
C LYS A 147 27.16 0.58 70.71
N GLN A 148 26.47 1.43 71.45
CA GLN A 148 26.97 1.99 72.72
C GLN A 148 26.91 0.91 73.81
N LYS A 149 28.01 0.75 74.57
CA LYS A 149 28.09 -0.09 75.77
C LYS A 149 27.48 0.66 76.97
N PRO A 150 26.68 0.02 77.83
CA PRO A 150 26.42 0.53 79.16
C PRO A 150 27.47 0.06 80.17
N SER A 151 27.62 0.85 81.23
CA SER A 151 28.55 0.75 82.36
C SER A 151 28.44 -0.53 83.19
#